data_AF-A0A957S7I2-F1
#
_entry.id   AF-A0A957S7I2-F1
#
_cell.length_a   1.000
_cell.length_b   1.000
_cell.length_c   1.000
_cell.angle_alpha   90.00
_cell.angle_beta   90.00
_cell.angle_gamma   90.00
#
_symmetry.space_group_name_H-M   'P 1'
#
loop_
_entity.id
_entity.type
_entity.pdbx_description
1 polymer ?
#
loop_
_entity_poly.entity_id
_entity_poly.type
_entity_poly.pdbx_seq_one_letter_code
_entity_poly.pdbx_strand_id
1 'polypeptide(L)'
;RLDEAVPPAEDITSTDTDIELAALEEEDDTDLWQIARSKLPIDQQERYDELLDKNSTGIITDAESQELHQLGDEARRITLRRAHAFMLLKWRGHAIPTRAELRQST
;
A
#
# COMPACT_ATOMS: atom_id res chain seq x y z
N ARG A 1 9.04 42.61 -13.12
CA ARG A 1 8.14 42.34 -11.98
C ARG A 1 7.20 41.23 -12.41
N LEU A 2 7.63 40.00 -12.18
CA LEU A 2 6.89 38.75 -12.37
C LEU A 2 6.96 38.06 -11.01
N ASP A 3 6.18 38.56 -10.05
CA ASP A 3 5.88 37.83 -8.82
C ASP A 3 4.64 37.00 -9.15
N GLU A 4 4.85 35.99 -9.98
CA GLU A 4 3.85 35.06 -10.44
C GLU A 4 3.54 34.09 -9.31
N ALA A 5 2.36 34.28 -8.72
CA ALA A 5 1.57 33.34 -7.94
C ALA A 5 2.26 32.02 -7.60
N VAL A 6 3.13 32.05 -6.58
CA VAL A 6 3.42 30.85 -5.80
C VAL A 6 2.12 30.55 -5.05
N PRO A 7 1.41 29.45 -5.33
CA PRO A 7 0.27 29.07 -4.50
C PRO A 7 0.75 29.01 -3.05
N PRO A 8 -0.05 29.46 -2.07
CA PRO A 8 0.33 29.34 -0.67
C PRO A 8 0.77 27.90 -0.45
N ALA A 9 1.93 27.69 0.17
CA ALA A 9 2.36 26.37 0.59
C ALA A 9 1.22 25.83 1.47
N GLU A 10 0.33 25.05 0.86
CA GLU A 10 -0.65 24.30 1.59
C GLU A 10 0.16 23.52 2.61
N ASP A 11 -0.24 23.66 3.87
CA ASP A 11 0.34 22.98 5.00
C ASP A 11 0.45 21.50 4.64
N ILE A 12 1.64 21.08 4.18
CA ILE A 12 1.96 19.72 3.78
C ILE A 12 2.05 18.90 5.06
N THR A 13 0.90 18.73 5.68
CA THR A 13 0.73 17.82 6.80
C THR A 13 0.93 16.43 6.24
N SER A 14 2.05 15.81 6.64
CA SER A 14 2.34 14.43 6.28
C SER A 14 1.18 13.57 6.78
N THR A 15 0.62 12.74 5.90
CA THR A 15 -0.40 11.77 6.30
C THR A 15 0.25 10.69 7.17
N ASP A 16 -0.55 9.95 7.95
CA ASP A 16 -0.03 8.79 8.70
C ASP A 16 0.71 7.80 7.79
N THR A 17 0.27 7.68 6.53
CA THR A 17 0.92 6.85 5.51
C THR A 17 2.28 7.44 5.10
N ASP A 18 2.41 8.76 4.96
CA ASP A 18 3.71 9.38 4.62
C ASP A 18 4.73 9.18 5.73
N ILE A 19 4.30 9.29 6.99
CA ILE A 19 5.15 9.04 8.16
C ILE A 19 5.59 7.56 8.20
N GLU A 20 4.65 6.64 7.98
CA GLU A 20 4.93 5.20 7.90
C GLU A 20 5.96 4.89 6.79
N LEU A 21 5.79 5.48 5.60
CA LEU A 21 6.71 5.27 4.48
C LEU A 21 8.10 5.88 4.70
N ALA A 22 8.20 7.03 5.38
CA ALA A 22 9.48 7.63 5.73
C ALA A 22 10.28 6.74 6.69
N ALA A 23 9.61 6.06 7.63
CA ALA A 23 10.27 5.14 8.55
C ALA A 23 10.96 3.96 7.84
N LEU A 24 10.47 3.54 6.66
CA LEU A 24 11.10 2.46 5.87
C LEU A 24 12.51 2.84 5.39
N GLU A 25 12.87 4.11 5.33
CA GLU A 25 14.20 4.53 4.87
C GLU A 25 15.32 4.08 5.83
N GLU A 26 14.99 3.93 7.12
CA GLU A 26 15.92 3.52 8.19
C GLU A 26 16.07 2.00 8.32
N GLU A 27 15.17 1.23 7.70
CA GLU A 27 15.16 -0.23 7.76
C GLU A 27 16.35 -0.86 7.01
N ASP A 28 16.81 -2.01 7.48
CA ASP A 28 17.86 -2.77 6.80
C ASP A 28 17.32 -3.55 5.58
N ASP A 29 18.22 -4.10 4.77
CA ASP A 29 17.82 -4.81 3.55
C ASP A 29 16.98 -6.06 3.83
N THR A 30 17.20 -6.73 4.97
CA THR A 30 16.44 -7.92 5.37
C THR A 30 15.00 -7.55 5.66
N ASP A 31 14.79 -6.50 6.45
CA ASP A 31 13.48 -6.02 6.83
C ASP A 31 12.73 -5.44 5.63
N LEU A 32 13.42 -4.69 4.76
CA LEU A 32 12.86 -4.22 3.49
C LEU A 32 12.40 -5.38 2.60
N TRP A 33 13.15 -6.49 2.52
CA TRP A 33 12.71 -7.66 1.76
C TRP A 33 11.47 -8.33 2.37
N GLN A 34 11.35 -8.37 3.70
CA GLN A 34 10.13 -8.88 4.36
C GLN A 34 8.92 -8.00 4.04
N ILE A 35 9.08 -6.68 4.17
CA ILE A 35 8.02 -5.71 3.86
C ILE A 35 7.63 -5.78 2.38
N ALA A 36 8.62 -5.80 1.47
CA ALA A 36 8.39 -5.91 0.03
C ALA A 36 7.63 -7.19 -0.38
N ARG A 37 7.74 -8.25 0.43
CA ARG A 37 7.08 -9.54 0.19
C ARG A 37 5.80 -9.73 1.01
N SER A 38 5.48 -8.84 1.94
CA SER A 38 4.28 -8.90 2.80
C SER A 38 2.98 -8.94 2.00
N LYS A 39 2.02 -9.77 2.40
CA LYS A 39 0.72 -9.86 1.70
C LYS A 39 -0.40 -9.71 2.72
N LEU A 40 -1.58 -9.35 2.23
CA LEU A 40 -2.79 -9.51 3.03
C LEU A 40 -2.93 -11.01 3.37
N PRO A 41 -3.24 -11.38 4.62
CA PRO A 41 -3.53 -12.76 4.99
C PRO A 41 -4.58 -13.39 4.08
N ILE A 42 -4.45 -14.69 3.79
CA ILE A 42 -5.31 -15.39 2.81
C ILE A 42 -6.79 -15.31 3.20
N ASP A 43 -7.08 -15.51 4.47
CA ASP A 43 -8.41 -15.37 5.07
C ASP A 43 -9.00 -13.96 4.89
N GLN A 44 -8.18 -12.92 5.05
CA GLN A 44 -8.59 -11.54 4.81
C GLN A 44 -8.77 -11.24 3.32
N GLN A 45 -7.96 -11.84 2.45
CA GLN A 45 -8.09 -11.70 1.00
C GLN A 45 -9.36 -12.38 0.48
N GLU A 46 -9.65 -13.60 0.91
CA GLU A 46 -10.90 -14.32 0.59
C GLU A 46 -12.10 -13.51 1.08
N ARG A 47 -12.03 -12.99 2.31
CA ARG A 47 -13.09 -12.13 2.85
C ARG A 47 -13.28 -10.85 2.04
N TYR A 48 -12.19 -10.23 1.61
CA TYR A 48 -12.24 -9.03 0.78
C TYR A 48 -12.91 -9.30 -0.57
N ASP A 49 -12.57 -10.43 -1.21
CA ASP A 49 -13.16 -10.84 -2.49
C ASP A 49 -14.66 -11.16 -2.35
N GLU A 50 -15.08 -11.85 -1.28
CA GLU A 50 -16.50 -12.10 -0.97
C GLU A 50 -17.29 -10.79 -0.80
N LEU A 51 -16.72 -9.84 -0.06
CA LEU A 51 -17.37 -8.55 0.20
C LEU A 51 -17.46 -7.70 -1.06
N LEU A 52 -16.45 -7.76 -1.94
CA LEU A 52 -16.51 -7.13 -3.26
C LEU A 52 -17.64 -7.71 -4.13
N ASP A 53 -17.81 -9.04 -4.13
CA ASP A 53 -18.90 -9.69 -4.86
C ASP A 53 -20.28 -9.24 -4.33
N LYS A 54 -20.47 -9.25 -3.00
CA LYS A 54 -21.68 -8.74 -2.35
C LYS A 54 -21.95 -7.26 -2.65
N ASN A 55 -20.90 -6.44 -2.65
CA ASN A 55 -21.01 -5.02 -2.99
C ASN A 55 -21.46 -4.84 -4.44
N SER A 56 -20.85 -5.58 -5.37
CA SER A 56 -21.15 -5.51 -6.81
C SER A 56 -22.56 -5.98 -7.16
N THR A 57 -23.10 -6.92 -6.38
CA THR A 57 -24.45 -7.46 -6.53
C THR A 57 -25.51 -6.67 -5.75
N GLY A 58 -25.09 -5.68 -4.96
CA GLY A 58 -25.98 -4.79 -4.20
C GLY A 58 -26.64 -5.45 -2.98
N ILE A 59 -26.12 -6.59 -2.51
CA ILE A 59 -26.66 -7.33 -1.35
C ILE A 59 -25.85 -7.09 -0.06
N ILE A 60 -24.81 -6.26 -0.15
CA ILE A 60 -23.96 -5.93 0.99
C ILE A 60 -24.73 -5.16 2.07
N THR A 61 -24.50 -5.53 3.32
CA THR A 61 -25.02 -4.79 4.49
C THR A 61 -24.12 -3.62 4.86
N ASP A 62 -24.62 -2.68 5.66
CA ASP A 62 -23.82 -1.54 6.14
C ASP A 62 -22.56 -1.99 6.92
N ALA A 63 -22.71 -3.04 7.75
CA ALA A 63 -21.59 -3.61 8.51
C ALA A 63 -20.53 -4.23 7.58
N GLU A 64 -20.97 -4.98 6.57
CA GLU A 64 -20.09 -5.57 5.56
C GLU A 64 -19.43 -4.51 4.68
N SER A 65 -20.13 -3.41 4.38
CA SER A 65 -19.54 -2.28 3.64
C SER A 65 -18.45 -1.59 4.44
N GLN A 66 -18.64 -1.46 5.76
CA GLN A 66 -17.62 -0.91 6.64
C GLN A 66 -16.39 -1.83 6.72
N GLU A 67 -16.61 -3.14 6.81
CA GLU A 67 -15.56 -4.16 6.76
C GLU A 67 -14.80 -4.13 5.43
N LEU A 68 -15.51 -4.01 4.31
CA LEU A 68 -14.93 -3.89 2.98
C LEU A 68 -14.01 -2.67 2.85
N HIS A 69 -14.42 -1.52 3.40
CA HIS A 69 -13.58 -0.32 3.42
C HIS A 69 -12.31 -0.54 4.26
N GLN A 70 -12.43 -1.16 5.43
CA GLN A 70 -11.27 -1.43 6.31
C GLN A 70 -10.26 -2.37 5.64
N LEU A 71 -10.72 -3.46 5.04
CA LEU A 71 -9.86 -4.38 4.29
C LEU A 71 -9.23 -3.71 3.07
N GLY A 72 -9.99 -2.86 2.37
CA GLY A 72 -9.49 -2.08 1.24
C GLY A 72 -8.39 -1.09 1.63
N ASP A 73 -8.53 -0.43 2.78
CA ASP A 73 -7.52 0.48 3.31
C ASP A 73 -6.25 -0.28 3.72
N GLU A 74 -6.38 -1.44 4.37
CA GLU A 74 -5.22 -2.27 4.73
C GLU A 74 -4.50 -2.80 3.48
N ALA A 75 -5.24 -3.30 2.49
CA ALA A 75 -4.67 -3.75 1.22
C ALA A 75 -3.92 -2.63 0.49
N ARG A 76 -4.45 -1.39 0.54
CA ARG A 76 -3.78 -0.20 -0.01
C ARG A 76 -2.50 0.12 0.75
N ARG A 77 -2.52 0.13 2.09
CA ARG A 77 -1.33 0.37 2.92
C ARG A 77 -0.22 -0.65 2.64
N ILE A 78 -0.56 -1.94 2.61
CA ILE A 78 0.37 -3.02 2.24
C ILE A 78 0.98 -2.76 0.85
N THR A 79 0.15 -2.39 -0.13
CA THR A 79 0.61 -2.12 -1.49
C THR A 79 1.62 -0.96 -1.54
N LEU A 80 1.34 0.13 -0.82
CA LEU A 80 2.23 1.31 -0.76
C LEU A 80 3.55 0.96 -0.08
N ARG A 81 3.52 0.30 1.08
CA ARG A 81 4.73 -0.16 1.79
C ARG A 81 5.58 -1.08 0.92
N ARG A 82 4.96 -2.04 0.23
CA ARG A 82 5.67 -2.95 -0.68
C ARG A 82 6.37 -2.19 -1.81
N ALA A 83 5.66 -1.25 -2.45
CA ALA A 83 6.21 -0.46 -3.54
C ALA A 83 7.40 0.39 -3.08
N HIS A 84 7.28 1.01 -1.90
CA HIS A 84 8.35 1.82 -1.31
C HIS A 84 9.57 0.95 -0.94
N ALA A 85 9.36 -0.20 -0.31
CA ALA A 85 10.44 -1.12 0.03
C ALA A 85 11.18 -1.63 -1.23
N PHE A 86 10.45 -1.99 -2.30
CA PHE A 86 11.09 -2.35 -3.57
C PHE A 86 11.86 -1.19 -4.21
N MET A 87 11.37 0.04 -4.10
CA MET A 87 12.08 1.23 -4.57
C MET A 87 13.40 1.43 -3.82
N LEU A 88 13.37 1.35 -2.48
CA LEU A 88 14.56 1.47 -1.62
C LEU A 88 15.59 0.38 -1.92
N LEU A 89 15.15 -0.89 -2.00
CA LEU A 89 16.01 -2.01 -2.38
C LEU A 89 16.67 -1.79 -3.76
N LYS A 90 15.90 -1.27 -4.73
CA LYS A 90 16.44 -0.94 -6.06
C LYS A 90 17.52 0.14 -5.99
N TRP A 91 17.29 1.19 -5.20
CA TRP A 91 18.28 2.27 -4.99
C TRP A 91 19.54 1.78 -4.28
N ARG A 92 19.41 0.78 -3.40
CA ARG A 92 20.54 0.12 -2.73
C ARG A 92 21.27 -0.91 -3.62
N GLY A 93 20.85 -1.08 -4.88
CA GLY A 93 21.52 -1.91 -5.87
C GLY A 93 21.01 -3.34 -5.99
N HIS A 94 19.89 -3.67 -5.35
CA HIS A 94 19.29 -5.01 -5.45
C HIS A 94 18.51 -5.18 -6.77
N ALA A 95 18.55 -6.40 -7.31
CA ALA A 95 17.69 -6.79 -8.41
C ALA A 95 16.26 -7.04 -7.90
N ILE A 96 15.30 -6.26 -8.40
CA ILE A 96 13.89 -6.37 -8.00
C ILE A 96 13.17 -7.37 -8.92
N PRO A 97 12.34 -8.27 -8.38
CA PRO A 97 11.57 -9.21 -9.18
C PRO A 97 10.64 -8.49 -10.15
N THR A 98 10.51 -9.05 -11.35
CA THR A 98 9.51 -8.64 -12.32
C THR A 98 8.11 -8.93 -11.80
N ARG A 99 7.11 -8.24 -12.37
CA ARG A 99 5.70 -8.48 -12.05
C ARG A 99 5.28 -9.94 -12.31
N ALA A 100 5.90 -10.62 -13.27
CA ALA A 100 5.62 -12.03 -13.54
C ALA A 100 6.11 -12.94 -12.40
N GLU A 101 7.32 -12.70 -11.90
CA GLU A 101 7.92 -13.47 -10.80
C GLU A 101 7.21 -13.24 -9.47
N LEU A 102 6.75 -12.00 -9.21
CA LEU A 102 5.94 -11.70 -8.02
C LEU A 102 4.61 -12.46 -8.01
N ARG A 103 4.00 -12.70 -9.17
CA ARG A 103 2.75 -13.49 -9.26
C ARG A 103 2.99 -14.98 -9.06
N GLN A 104 4.14 -15.51 -9.46
CA GLN A 104 4.48 -16.93 -9.30
C GLN A 104 4.91 -17.28 -7.87
N SER A 105 5.29 -16.28 -7.08
CA SER A 105 5.56 -16.43 -5.64
C SER A 105 4.27 -16.35 -4.80
N THR A 106 3.13 -16.73 -5.41
CA THR A 106 1.77 -16.76 -4.83
C THR A 106 1.32 -18.20 -4.81
#